data_AF-A0A930AZG9-F1
#
_entry.id   AF-A0A930AZG9-F1
#
_cell.length_a   1.000
_cell.length_b   1.000
_cell.length_c   1.000
_cell.angle_alpha   90.00
_cell.angle_beta   90.00
_cell.angle_gamma   90.00
#
_symmetry.space_group_name_H-M   'P 1'
#
loop_
_entity.id
_entity.type
_entity.pdbx_description
1 polymer ?
#
loop_
_entity_poly.entity_id
_entity_poly.type
_entity_poly.pdbx_seq_one_letter_code
_entity_poly.pdbx_strand_id
1 'polypeptide(L)'
;KILDGIPILTDGHTRAVSAILAGLESVPLIYEEDELDWKLYRYCVEQCKQKGIHSPYDLVDRIISANEYEEKWIGWCEQIPSKIQQNQK
;
A
#
# COMPACT_ATOMS: atom_id res chain seq x y z
N LYS A 1 6.56 8.89 -2.58
CA LYS A 1 7.98 8.78 -3.04
C LYS A 1 8.00 8.34 -4.51
N ILE A 2 9.18 8.31 -5.16
CA ILE A 2 9.38 7.65 -6.46
C ILE A 2 10.11 6.32 -6.23
N LEU A 3 9.57 5.23 -6.74
CA LEU A 3 10.18 3.90 -6.74
C LEU A 3 10.34 3.42 -8.19
N ASP A 4 11.57 3.15 -8.61
CA ASP A 4 11.89 2.66 -9.97
C ASP A 4 11.26 3.55 -11.08
N GLY A 5 11.23 4.86 -10.88
CA GLY A 5 10.66 5.85 -11.81
C GLY A 5 9.14 6.05 -11.69
N ILE A 6 8.46 5.32 -10.80
CA ILE A 6 7.00 5.37 -10.63
C ILE A 6 6.66 6.06 -9.30
N PRO A 7 5.76 7.06 -9.29
CA PRO A 7 5.26 7.62 -8.05
C PRO A 7 4.43 6.60 -7.28
N ILE A 8 4.71 6.48 -5.99
CA ILE A 8 4.00 5.60 -5.06
C ILE A 8 3.48 6.39 -3.86
N LEU A 9 2.30 5.99 -3.38
CA LEU A 9 1.81 6.35 -2.06
C LEU A 9 2.59 5.56 -1.01
N THR A 10 3.20 6.26 -0.06
CA THR A 10 3.86 5.63 1.09
C THR A 10 2.87 5.36 2.22
N ASP A 11 1.83 6.18 2.30
CA ASP A 11 0.71 6.04 3.23
C ASP A 11 -0.56 6.71 2.63
N GLY A 12 -1.67 6.66 3.36
CA GLY A 12 -2.91 7.39 3.05
C GLY A 12 -3.89 6.62 2.18
N HIS A 13 -3.64 5.34 1.89
CA HIS A 13 -4.47 4.51 1.02
C HIS A 13 -5.94 4.47 1.45
N THR A 14 -6.23 4.19 2.73
CA THR A 14 -7.61 4.17 3.26
C THR A 14 -8.29 5.53 3.13
N ARG A 15 -7.57 6.62 3.40
CA ARG A 15 -8.08 7.99 3.26
C ARG A 15 -8.36 8.35 1.80
N ALA A 16 -7.52 7.90 0.87
CA ALA A 16 -7.75 8.07 -0.56
C ALA A 16 -9.01 7.30 -1.01
N VAL A 17 -9.21 6.06 -0.54
CA VAL A 17 -10.45 5.30 -0.80
C VAL A 17 -11.67 6.03 -0.25
N SER A 18 -11.63 6.53 0.99
CA SER A 18 -12.73 7.30 1.57
C SER A 18 -13.03 8.57 0.77
N ALA A 19 -12.01 9.27 0.26
CA ALA A 19 -12.19 10.44 -0.59
C ALA A 19 -12.86 10.10 -1.92
N ILE A 20 -12.45 9.00 -2.56
CA ILE A 20 -13.06 8.49 -3.80
C ILE A 20 -14.55 8.17 -3.57
N LEU A 21 -14.87 7.46 -2.48
CA LEU A 21 -16.25 7.13 -2.11
C LEU A 21 -17.10 8.38 -1.83
N ALA A 22 -16.48 9.46 -1.36
CA ALA A 22 -17.14 10.76 -1.16
C ALA A 22 -17.31 11.55 -2.48
N GLY A 23 -16.90 11.01 -3.62
CA GLY A 23 -16.97 11.68 -4.92
C GLY A 23 -15.92 12.76 -5.13
N LEU A 24 -14.84 12.77 -4.34
CA LEU A 24 -13.74 13.72 -4.52
C LEU A 24 -12.83 13.25 -5.66
N GLU A 25 -12.53 14.15 -6.58
CA GLU A 25 -11.65 13.86 -7.73
C GLU A 25 -10.17 14.02 -7.39
N SER A 26 -9.83 14.69 -6.28
CA SER A 26 -8.46 14.94 -5.87
C SER A 26 -8.30 15.04 -4.36
N VAL A 27 -7.09 14.76 -3.86
CA VAL A 27 -6.69 14.94 -2.47
C VAL A 27 -5.33 15.64 -2.40
N PRO A 28 -5.07 16.45 -1.35
CA PRO A 28 -3.75 17.03 -1.14
C PRO A 28 -2.73 15.93 -0.84
N LEU A 29 -1.52 16.08 -1.38
CA LEU A 29 -0.39 15.19 -1.14
C LEU A 29 0.78 16.02 -0.63
N ILE A 30 1.59 15.40 0.23
CA ILE A 30 2.91 15.90 0.62
C ILE A 30 3.95 14.90 0.16
N TYR A 31 5.15 15.39 -0.15
CA TYR A 31 6.27 14.50 -0.41
C TYR A 31 6.74 13.91 0.92
N GLU A 32 6.85 12.60 0.93
CA GLU A 32 7.47 11.87 2.03
C GLU A 32 8.97 12.23 2.09
N GLU A 33 9.43 12.70 3.24
CA GLU A 33 10.79 13.18 3.45
C GLU A 33 11.67 12.11 4.11
N ASP A 34 11.07 11.19 4.87
CA ASP A 34 11.80 10.19 5.64
C ASP A 34 12.54 9.18 4.74
N GLU A 35 13.62 8.61 5.26
CA GLU A 35 14.27 7.45 4.67
C GLU A 35 13.45 6.19 4.97
N LEU A 36 13.15 5.42 3.92
CA LEU A 36 12.27 4.25 4.00
C LEU A 36 13.03 2.97 3.63
N ASP A 37 12.53 1.84 4.09
CA ASP A 37 13.00 0.54 3.63
C ASP A 37 12.54 0.27 2.19
N TRP A 38 13.42 0.58 1.23
CA TRP A 38 13.12 0.39 -0.20
C TRP A 38 12.91 -1.07 -0.59
N LYS A 39 13.47 -2.05 0.14
CA LYS A 39 13.22 -3.46 -0.13
C LYS A 39 11.78 -3.82 0.25
N LEU A 40 11.34 -3.34 1.41
CA LEU A 40 9.96 -3.49 1.87
C LEU A 40 8.98 -2.86 0.86
N TYR A 41 9.20 -1.59 0.50
CA TYR A 41 8.31 -0.91 -0.44
C TYR A 41 8.28 -1.55 -1.82
N ARG A 42 9.43 -2.00 -2.34
CA ARG A 42 9.47 -2.74 -3.61
C ARG A 42 8.67 -4.04 -3.52
N TYR A 43 8.82 -4.80 -2.43
CA TYR A 43 8.03 -6.00 -2.22
C TYR A 43 6.53 -5.70 -2.16
N CYS A 44 6.10 -4.71 -1.37
CA CYS A 44 4.69 -4.32 -1.26
C CYS A 44 4.11 -3.90 -2.63
N VAL A 45 4.83 -3.09 -3.39
CA VAL A 45 4.41 -2.64 -4.72
C VAL A 45 4.29 -3.81 -5.70
N GLU A 46 5.22 -4.77 -5.67
CA GLU A 46 5.11 -5.99 -6.50
C GLU A 46 3.90 -6.85 -6.10
N GLN A 47 3.58 -6.96 -4.81
CA GLN A 47 2.37 -7.65 -4.35
C GLN A 47 1.08 -6.94 -4.81
N CYS A 48 1.07 -5.60 -4.83
CA CYS A 48 -0.03 -4.84 -5.42
C CYS A 48 -0.20 -5.15 -6.91
N LYS A 49 0.90 -5.10 -7.69
CA LYS A 49 0.89 -5.41 -9.13
C LYS A 49 0.36 -6.83 -9.41
N GLN A 50 0.82 -7.83 -8.66
CA GLN A 50 0.36 -9.22 -8.79
C GLN A 50 -1.15 -9.37 -8.50
N LYS A 51 -1.72 -8.49 -7.68
CA LYS A 51 -3.15 -8.45 -7.34
C LYS A 51 -3.95 -7.47 -8.22
N GLY A 52 -3.34 -6.89 -9.25
CA GLY A 52 -3.96 -5.89 -10.13
C GLY A 52 -4.35 -4.61 -9.39
N ILE A 53 -3.58 -4.19 -8.39
CA ILE A 53 -3.77 -2.94 -7.65
C ILE A 53 -2.74 -1.93 -8.14
N HIS A 54 -3.20 -0.87 -8.79
CA HIS A 54 -2.35 0.18 -9.36
C HIS A 54 -2.67 1.56 -8.78
N SER A 55 -3.85 1.73 -8.18
CA SER A 55 -4.31 2.98 -7.57
C SER A 55 -5.29 2.71 -6.43
N PRO A 56 -5.60 3.73 -5.59
CA PRO A 56 -6.66 3.61 -4.59
C PRO A 56 -8.04 3.28 -5.17
N TYR A 57 -8.31 3.56 -6.46
CA TYR A 57 -9.56 3.18 -7.11
C TYR A 57 -9.74 1.66 -7.16
N ASP A 58 -8.66 0.89 -7.31
CA ASP A 58 -8.71 -0.57 -7.35
C ASP A 58 -9.05 -1.21 -6.00
N LEU A 59 -9.09 -0.40 -4.93
CA LEU A 59 -9.45 -0.82 -3.57
C LEU A 59 -10.92 -0.54 -3.22
N VAL A 60 -11.64 0.24 -4.02
CA VAL A 60 -13.04 0.63 -3.74
C VAL A 60 -13.95 -0.61 -3.63
N ASP A 61 -13.76 -1.59 -4.52
CA ASP A 61 -14.53 -2.84 -4.52
C ASP A 61 -13.90 -3.93 -3.63
N ARG A 62 -12.90 -3.59 -2.81
CA ARG A 62 -12.13 -4.52 -1.97
C ARG A 62 -12.18 -4.15 -0.49
N ILE A 63 -13.21 -3.40 -0.08
CA ILE A 63 -13.43 -3.02 1.31
C ILE A 63 -13.89 -4.25 2.08
N ILE A 64 -13.21 -4.52 3.20
CA ILE A 64 -13.40 -5.71 4.03
C ILE A 64 -13.81 -5.31 5.45
N SER A 65 -14.31 -6.28 6.21
CA SER A 65 -14.63 -6.07 7.63
C SER A 65 -13.38 -5.77 8.47
N ALA A 66 -13.56 -5.18 9.65
CA ALA A 66 -12.45 -4.90 10.57
C ALA A 66 -11.66 -6.17 10.94
N ASN A 67 -12.36 -7.29 11.17
CA ASN A 67 -11.72 -8.57 11.49
C ASN A 67 -10.86 -9.07 10.32
N GLU A 68 -11.38 -8.99 9.10
CA GLU A 68 -10.60 -9.37 7.92
C GLU A 68 -9.43 -8.42 7.67
N TYR A 69 -9.57 -7.13 7.99
CA TYR A 69 -8.48 -6.17 7.88
C TYR A 69 -7.34 -6.51 8.84
N GLU A 70 -7.67 -6.85 10.09
CA GLU A 70 -6.68 -7.29 11.08
C GLU A 70 -5.87 -8.48 10.54
N GLU A 71 -6.55 -9.50 10.03
CA GLU A 71 -5.88 -10.71 9.54
C GLU A 71 -5.13 -10.51 8.22
N LYS A 72 -5.79 -9.90 7.23
CA LYS A 72 -5.30 -9.83 5.85
C LYS A 72 -4.34 -8.67 5.60
N TRP A 73 -4.42 -7.61 6.40
CA TRP A 73 -3.54 -6.46 6.30
C TRP A 73 -2.53 -6.41 7.43
N ILE A 74 -2.98 -6.25 8.69
CA ILE A 74 -2.06 -6.08 9.83
C ILE A 74 -1.20 -7.33 10.02
N GLY A 75 -1.82 -8.50 10.12
CA GLY A 75 -1.11 -9.77 10.27
C GLY A 75 -0.22 -10.11 9.06
N TRP A 76 -0.58 -9.69 7.85
CA TRP A 76 0.30 -9.84 6.69
C TRP A 76 1.52 -8.92 6.80
N CYS A 77 1.32 -7.62 7.10
CA CYS A 77 2.36 -6.62 7.25
C CYS A 77 3.41 -7.01 8.30
N GLU A 78 2.99 -7.53 9.45
CA GLU A 78 3.89 -7.99 10.51
C GLU A 78 4.83 -9.11 10.07
N GLN A 79 4.41 -9.94 9.11
CA GLN A 79 5.21 -11.07 8.60
C GLN A 79 6.20 -10.67 7.49
N ILE A 80 6.00 -9.51 6.84
CA ILE A 80 6.79 -9.13 5.67
C ILE A 80 8.28 -8.96 5.99
N PRO A 81 8.69 -8.25 7.06
CA PRO A 81 10.11 -8.07 7.37
C PRO A 81 10.85 -9.41 7.48
N SER A 82 10.22 -10.40 8.13
CA SER A 82 10.77 -11.75 8.25
C SER A 82 10.86 -12.48 6.90
N LYS A 83 9.85 -12.34 6.03
CA LYS A 83 9.86 -12.95 4.68
C LYS A 83 10.96 -12.35 3.78
N ILE A 84 11.18 -11.04 3.86
CA ILE A 84 12.23 -10.36 3.09
C ILE A 84 13.64 -10.75 3.57
N GLN A 85 13.81 -11.06 4.86
CA GLN A 85 15.09 -11.59 5.39
C GLN A 85 15.34 -13.06 5.02
N GLN A 86 14.30 -13.91 4.93
CA GLN A 86 14.46 -15.33 4.59
C GLN A 86 14.83 -15.56 3.13
N ASN A 87 14.33 -14.73 2.20
CA ASN A 87 14.69 -14.77 0.78
C ASN A 87 16.15 -14.32 0.49
N GLN A 88 16.97 -14.12 1.52
CA GLN A 88 18.39 -13.74 1.41
C GLN A 88 19.36 -14.88 1.76
N LYS A 89 18.85 -16.08 2.12
CA LYS A 89 19.64 -17.30 2.34
C LYS A 89 19.45 -18.28 1.19
#